data_AF-A0A8J2PS86-F1
#
_entry.id   AF-A0A8J2PS86-F1
#
_cell.length_a   1.000
_cell.length_b   1.000
_cell.length_c   1.000
_cell.angle_alpha   90.00
_cell.angle_beta   90.00
_cell.angle_gamma   90.00
#
_symmetry.space_group_name_H-M   'P 1'
#
loop_
_entity.id
_entity.type
_entity.pdbx_description
1 polymer ?
#
loop_
_entity_poly.entity_id
_entity_poly.type
_entity_poly.pdbx_seq_one_letter_code
_entity_poly.pdbx_strand_id
1 'polypeptide(L)' 'KGEPKFYTLGRGKYYMLPNGLMLDLGPFTAALEYASGLTAELIGKPSPRFFKSALDSLELPPDQVLGTVTLDYYIIL' A
#
# COMPACT_ATOMS: atom_id res chain seq x y z
N LYS A 1 -22.95 15.91 -2.79
CA LYS A 1 -21.74 15.31 -3.43
C LYS A 1 -20.70 15.15 -2.32
N GLY A 2 -20.20 13.93 -2.08
CA GLY A 2 -19.18 13.71 -1.04
C GLY A 2 -17.83 14.31 -1.44
N GLU A 3 -16.95 14.48 -0.47
CA GLU A 3 -15.57 14.90 -0.70
C GLU A 3 -14.83 13.88 -1.59
N PRO A 4 -13.97 14.32 -2.53
CA PRO A 4 -13.18 13.43 -3.36
C PRO A 4 -12.22 12.61 -2.50
N LYS A 5 -12.12 11.30 -2.78
CA LYS A 5 -11.19 10.41 -2.11
C LYS A 5 -9.97 10.12 -2.98
N PHE A 6 -8.79 10.13 -2.37
CA PHE A 6 -7.52 9.84 -3.02
C PHE A 6 -6.84 8.68 -2.31
N TYR A 7 -6.38 7.68 -3.08
CA TYR A 7 -5.75 6.47 -2.56
C TYR A 7 -4.40 6.23 -3.23
N THR A 8 -3.48 5.61 -2.51
CA THR A 8 -2.21 5.11 -3.05
C THR A 8 -1.97 3.65 -2.67
N LEU A 9 -1.29 2.89 -3.53
CA LEU A 9 -0.84 1.53 -3.23
C LEU A 9 0.51 1.51 -2.52
N GLY A 10 1.28 2.59 -2.58
CA GLY A 10 2.62 2.63 -1.99
C GLY A 10 3.18 4.04 -1.89
N ARG A 11 4.24 4.17 -1.10
CA ARG A 11 5.03 5.41 -0.96
C ARG A 11 6.52 5.15 -1.20
N GLY A 12 6.84 4.07 -1.91
CA GLY A 12 8.21 3.77 -2.32
C GLY A 12 8.78 4.93 -3.15
N LYS A 13 10.05 5.25 -2.92
CA LYS A 13 10.73 6.36 -3.61
C LYS A 13 11.19 5.95 -5.00
N TYR A 14 11.74 4.75 -5.10
CA TYR A 14 12.33 4.19 -6.30
C TYR A 14 12.33 2.66 -6.23
N TYR A 15 12.43 2.02 -7.39
CA TYR A 15 12.71 0.61 -7.53
C TYR A 15 13.92 0.40 -8.45
N MET A 16 14.60 -0.74 -8.29
CA MET A 16 15.78 -1.09 -9.08
C MET A 16 15.40 -1.95 -10.29
N LEU A 17 15.78 -1.52 -11.48
CA LEU A 17 15.79 -2.32 -12.70
C LEU A 17 17.22 -2.75 -13.03
N PRO A 18 17.42 -3.74 -13.94
CA PRO A 18 18.76 -4.13 -14.37
C PRO A 18 19.63 -2.98 -14.90
N ASN A 19 19.00 -1.91 -15.41
CA ASN A 19 19.65 -0.73 -15.96
C ASN A 19 19.62 0.50 -15.03
N GLY A 20 19.19 0.36 -13.77
CA GLY A 20 19.29 1.42 -12.76
C GLY A 20 17.98 1.71 -12.01
N LEU A 21 18.03 2.79 -11.22
CA LEU A 21 16.91 3.23 -10.40
C LEU A 21 15.83 3.92 -11.23
N MET A 22 14.58 3.55 -10.97
CA MET A 22 13.39 4.19 -11.53
C MET A 22 12.52 4.73 -10.40
N LEU A 23 11.78 5.82 -10.67
CA LEU A 23 10.82 6.36 -9.70
C LEU A 23 9.68 5.37 -9.49
N ASP A 24 9.35 5.15 -8.22
CA ASP A 24 8.20 4.35 -7.82
C ASP A 24 6.97 5.25 -7.59
N LEU A 25 5.87 4.73 -7.07
CA LEU A 25 4.60 5.44 -6.87
C LEU A 25 4.70 6.64 -5.92
N GLY A 26 5.61 6.63 -4.95
CA GLY A 26 5.70 7.69 -3.92
C GLY A 26 5.85 9.10 -4.48
N PRO A 27 6.81 9.38 -5.38
CA PRO A 27 6.92 10.65 -6.09
C PRO A 27 5.64 11.13 -6.78
N PHE A 28 4.92 10.24 -7.47
CA PHE A 28 3.67 10.59 -8.16
C PHE A 28 2.55 10.88 -7.16
N THR A 29 2.45 10.08 -6.09
CA THR A 29 1.51 10.32 -5.00
C THR A 29 1.77 11.69 -4.37
N ALA A 30 3.02 12.01 -4.03
CA ALA A 30 3.38 13.30 -3.45
C ALA A 30 3.03 14.49 -4.37
N ALA A 31 3.26 14.35 -5.68
CA ALA A 31 2.90 15.38 -6.65
C ALA A 31 1.38 15.61 -6.72
N LEU A 32 0.59 14.54 -6.69
CA LEU A 32 -0.88 14.62 -6.68
C LEU A 32 -1.42 15.16 -5.36
N GLU A 33 -0.83 14.80 -4.22
CA GLU A 33 -1.19 15.37 -2.91
C GLU A 33 -0.97 16.88 -2.89
N TYR A 34 0.19 17.33 -3.41
CA TYR A 34 0.49 18.75 -3.54
C TYR A 34 -0.50 19.48 -4.46
N ALA A 35 -0.79 18.92 -5.64
CA ALA A 35 -1.66 19.57 -6.63
C ALA A 35 -3.14 19.59 -6.22
N SER A 36 -3.61 18.56 -5.51
CA SER A 36 -5.02 18.42 -5.13
C SER A 36 -5.34 18.95 -3.73
N GLY A 37 -4.34 19.13 -2.86
CA GLY A 37 -4.55 19.42 -1.44
C GLY A 37 -5.14 18.25 -0.64
N LEU A 38 -5.28 17.07 -1.25
CA LEU A 38 -5.81 15.87 -0.61
C LEU A 38 -4.65 14.99 -0.12
N THR A 39 -4.82 14.36 1.04
CA THR A 39 -3.90 13.33 1.53
C THR A 39 -4.34 11.96 1.01
N ALA A 40 -3.42 11.19 0.42
CA ALA A 40 -3.71 9.87 -0.10
C ALA A 40 -3.79 8.82 1.02
N GLU A 41 -4.91 8.10 1.09
CA GLU A 41 -5.07 6.92 1.95
C GLU A 41 -4.25 5.75 1.38
N LEU A 42 -3.34 5.19 2.18
CA LEU A 42 -2.55 4.03 1.79
C LEU A 42 -3.38 2.74 1.89
N ILE A 43 -3.62 2.10 0.75
CA ILE A 43 -4.41 0.86 0.65
C ILE A 43 -3.59 -0.36 0.20
N GLY A 44 -2.33 -0.16 -0.20
CA GLY A 44 -1.37 -1.25 -0.39
C GLY A 44 -0.51 -1.49 0.86
N LYS A 45 0.53 -2.32 0.79
CA LYS A 45 1.38 -2.60 1.96
C LYS A 45 2.05 -1.32 2.50
N PRO A 46 2.23 -1.17 3.82
CA PRO A 46 1.80 -2.06 4.91
C PRO A 46 0.40 -1.71 5.46
N SER A 47 -0.62 -1.49 4.62
CA SER A 47 -1.98 -1.24 5.12
C SER A 47 -2.61 -2.53 5.65
N PRO A 48 -3.22 -2.55 6.86
CA PRO A 48 -3.94 -3.72 7.38
C PRO A 48 -5.06 -4.18 6.44
N ARG A 49 -5.69 -3.21 5.76
CA ARG A 49 -6.76 -3.46 4.79
C ARG A 49 -6.29 -4.32 3.63
N PHE A 50 -5.07 -4.10 3.14
CA PHE A 50 -4.48 -4.89 2.06
C PHE A 50 -4.37 -6.37 2.46
N PHE A 51 -3.79 -6.63 3.63
CA PHE A 51 -3.58 -8.00 4.12
C PHE A 51 -4.89 -8.69 4.48
N LYS A 52 -5.82 -7.98 5.13
CA LYS A 52 -7.15 -8.51 5.41
C LYS A 52 -7.88 -8.91 4.13
N SER A 53 -7.85 -8.09 3.08
CA SER A 53 -8.45 -8.44 1.80
C SER A 53 -7.82 -9.69 1.16
N ALA A 54 -6.52 -9.91 1.33
CA ALA A 54 -5.86 -11.13 0.86
C ALA A 54 -6.31 -12.37 1.66
N LEU A 55 -6.37 -12.27 3.00
CA LEU A 55 -6.85 -13.36 3.87
C LEU A 55 -8.31 -13.71 3.59
N ASP A 56 -9.17 -12.69 3.49
CA ASP A 56 -10.59 -12.86 3.15
C ASP A 56 -10.74 -13.58 1.79
N SER A 57 -9.90 -13.27 0.80
CA SER A 57 -9.94 -13.90 -0.53
C SER A 57 -9.44 -15.35 -0.54
N LEU A 58 -8.60 -15.72 0.44
CA LEU A 58 -8.10 -17.09 0.61
C LEU A 58 -8.96 -17.91 1.57
N GLU A 59 -9.93 -17.28 2.26
CA GLU A 59 -10.74 -17.88 3.32
C GLU A 59 -9.89 -18.50 4.45
N LEU A 60 -8.69 -17.95 4.68
CA LEU A 60 -7.77 -18.43 5.70
C LEU A 60 -7.70 -17.46 6.88
N PRO A 61 -7.63 -17.98 8.12
CA PRO A 61 -7.31 -17.15 9.27
C PRO A 61 -5.82 -16.75 9.25
N PRO A 62 -5.44 -15.61 9.87
CA PRO A 62 -4.06 -15.10 9.83
C PRO A 62 -2.99 -16.12 10.27
N ASP A 63 -3.30 -16.98 11.23
CA ASP A 63 -2.40 -18.00 11.80
C ASP A 63 -2.11 -19.18 10.87
N GLN A 64 -2.86 -19.32 9.77
CA GLN A 64 -2.67 -20.38 8.77
C GLN A 64 -1.88 -19.94 7.54
N VAL A 65 -1.52 -18.67 7.43
CA VAL A 65 -0.69 -18.15 6.34
C VAL A 65 0.73 -17.92 6.86
N LEU A 66 1.70 -18.62 6.27
CA LEU A 66 3.12 -18.48 6.61
C LEU A 66 3.83 -17.72 5.48
N GLY A 67 4.25 -16.49 5.76
CA GLY A 67 4.95 -15.60 4.84
C GLY A 67 4.85 -14.13 5.27
N THR A 68 5.53 -13.23 4.54
CA THR A 68 5.60 -11.77 4.79
C THR A 68 4.24 -11.14 5.12
N VAL A 69 3.15 -11.68 4.56
CA VAL A 69 1.75 -11.28 4.82
C VAL A 69 1.37 -11.30 6.30
N THR A 70 1.68 -12.37 7.03
CA THR A 70 1.24 -12.55 8.42
C THR A 70 2.15 -11.80 9.39
N LEU A 71 3.46 -11.82 9.16
CA LEU A 71 4.42 -11.05 9.96
C LEU A 71 4.15 -9.54 9.82
N ASP A 72 3.93 -9.04 8.60
CA ASP A 72 3.60 -7.64 8.37
C ASP A 72 2.26 -7.30 9.05
N TYR A 73 1.22 -8.15 8.94
CA TYR A 73 -0.09 -7.92 9.55
C TYR A 73 -0.03 -7.75 11.08
N TYR A 74 0.69 -8.63 11.78
CA TYR A 74 0.86 -8.51 13.24
C TYR A 74 1.75 -7.35 13.67
N ILE A 75 2.66 -6.87 12.81
CA ILE A 75 3.50 -5.69 13.12
C ILE A 75 2.69 -4.38 13.03
N ILE A 76 1.60 -4.36 12.26
CA ILE A 76 0.78 -3.15 12.05
C ILE A 76 -0.36 -3.05 13.08
N LEU A 77 -0.72 -4.14 13.77
CA LEU A 77 -1.68 -4.13 14.88
C LEU A 77 -1.01 -3.83 16.22
#